data_AF-A0A438ZDZ6-F1
#
_entry.id   AF-A0A438ZDZ6-F1
#
_cell.length_a   1.000
_cell.length_b   1.000
_cell.length_c   1.000
_cell.angle_alpha   90.00
_cell.angle_beta   90.00
_cell.angle_gamma   90.00
#
_symmetry.space_group_name_H-M   'P 1'
#
loop_
_entity.id
_entity.type
_entity.pdbx_description
1 polymer ?
#
loop_
_entity_poly.entity_id
_entity_poly.type
_entity_poly.pdbx_seq_one_letter_code
_entity_poly.pdbx_strand_id
1 'polypeptide(L)'
;MKLPKALNEATAGAALKYHIKRALERSHSISEFSKQLDLSAKNAKFSNNTLKIIEELNNKIKQASDEIKEKARDFSNEKLTNEQIKELLNNAEIPTSGRDAITFGTNNLNPEMVEFLHKNNKKMIIEKASNKEIELLKDANFKHPEDVRASLDHDAIAHILKRHGVNSVNVRNGEIPVTNEDIANYRYIVNNADAILRTIDKYDKEAITAFKQVNGYAVVVEQAINKKNELALKTMYKNNGSYKDNEVYKEFSSTSLDADAKVRHRLSSYSGATENPTQKPLTDQEDLLKTSENLNQTPPKAKNLSPLEQANAEKLAKLQREQEQSEQEFLKAKEQENKRKEALKKKLEHERGNAGNIESQTKIEVGEDIPTR
;
A
#
# COMPACT_ATOMS: atom_id res chain seq x y z
N MET A 1 37.77 12.06 -43.95
CA MET A 1 36.51 11.41 -44.38
C MET A 1 35.49 11.48 -43.24
N LYS A 2 34.37 12.20 -43.40
CA LYS A 2 33.24 12.11 -42.48
C LYS A 2 32.35 10.94 -42.94
N LEU A 3 32.22 9.89 -42.12
CA LEU A 3 31.32 8.78 -42.37
C LEU A 3 29.86 9.29 -42.49
N PRO A 4 29.05 8.76 -43.42
CA PRO A 4 27.69 9.22 -43.64
C PRO A 4 26.82 9.00 -42.39
N LYS A 5 26.04 10.02 -42.01
CA LYS A 5 25.20 10.07 -40.79
C LYS A 5 24.35 8.81 -40.57
N ALA A 6 23.82 8.21 -41.64
CA ALA A 6 22.98 7.02 -41.59
C ALA A 6 23.73 5.74 -41.16
N LEU A 7 25.02 5.60 -41.50
CA LEU A 7 25.84 4.47 -41.06
C LEU A 7 26.12 4.53 -39.55
N ASN A 8 26.17 5.74 -38.98
CA ASN A 8 26.49 5.96 -37.58
C ASN A 8 25.31 5.64 -36.65
N GLU A 9 24.06 5.84 -37.09
CA GLU A 9 22.86 5.51 -36.31
C GLU A 9 22.51 4.02 -36.33
N ALA A 10 22.62 3.35 -37.48
CA ALA A 10 22.40 1.90 -37.56
C ALA A 10 23.43 1.12 -36.71
N THR A 11 24.69 1.56 -36.72
CA THR A 11 25.76 0.99 -35.88
C THR A 11 25.54 1.33 -34.40
N ALA A 12 25.06 2.53 -34.08
CA ALA A 12 24.71 2.92 -32.71
C ALA A 12 23.51 2.14 -32.15
N GLY A 13 22.50 1.85 -32.97
CA GLY A 13 21.35 1.02 -32.59
C GLY A 13 21.75 -0.43 -32.29
N ALA A 14 22.62 -1.01 -33.11
CA ALA A 14 23.18 -2.35 -32.86
C ALA A 14 24.02 -2.40 -31.58
N ALA A 15 24.87 -1.38 -31.35
CA ALA A 15 25.64 -1.25 -30.12
C ALA A 15 24.74 -1.08 -28.88
N LEU A 16 23.72 -0.21 -28.94
CA LEU A 16 22.76 -0.04 -27.87
C LEU A 16 22.03 -1.35 -27.54
N LYS A 17 21.58 -2.08 -28.56
CA LYS A 17 20.94 -3.39 -28.39
C LYS A 17 21.86 -4.39 -27.69
N TYR A 18 23.14 -4.42 -28.05
CA TYR A 18 24.14 -5.25 -27.39
C TYR A 18 24.29 -4.89 -25.91
N HIS A 19 24.41 -3.60 -25.59
CA HIS A 19 24.59 -3.13 -24.22
C HIS A 19 23.36 -3.39 -23.35
N ILE A 20 22.14 -3.20 -23.88
CA ILE A 20 20.88 -3.57 -23.20
C ILE A 20 20.84 -5.08 -22.94
N LYS A 21 21.13 -5.90 -23.95
CA LYS A 21 21.14 -7.37 -23.81
C LYS A 21 22.12 -7.82 -22.73
N ARG A 22 23.33 -7.25 -22.74
CA ARG A 22 24.38 -7.56 -21.77
C ARG A 22 24.03 -7.09 -20.36
N ALA A 23 23.35 -5.96 -20.22
CA ALA A 23 22.83 -5.51 -18.93
C ALA A 23 21.75 -6.47 -18.42
N LEU A 24 20.85 -6.93 -19.29
CA LEU A 24 19.80 -7.91 -18.96
C LEU A 24 20.39 -9.25 -18.49
N GLU A 25 21.35 -9.81 -19.24
CA GLU A 25 21.97 -11.11 -18.93
C GLU A 25 22.75 -11.12 -17.61
N ARG A 26 23.22 -9.95 -17.16
CA ARG A 26 24.06 -9.80 -15.97
C ARG A 26 23.30 -9.33 -14.74
N SER A 27 22.00 -9.09 -14.86
CA SER A 27 21.22 -8.51 -13.79
C SER A 27 20.20 -9.49 -13.25
N HIS A 28 20.08 -9.57 -11.93
CA HIS A 28 19.10 -10.40 -11.23
C HIS A 28 17.97 -9.56 -10.63
N SER A 29 18.04 -8.24 -10.77
CA SER A 29 16.97 -7.31 -10.39
C SER A 29 16.88 -6.13 -11.35
N ILE A 30 15.74 -5.42 -11.35
CA ILE A 30 15.53 -4.19 -12.13
C ILE A 30 16.52 -3.08 -11.72
N SER A 31 16.86 -3.01 -10.43
CA SER A 31 17.85 -2.08 -9.89
C SER A 31 19.25 -2.36 -10.45
N GLU A 32 19.63 -3.64 -10.48
CA GLU A 32 20.90 -4.08 -11.05
C GLU A 32 20.95 -3.85 -12.56
N PHE A 33 19.84 -4.11 -13.28
CA PHE A 33 19.71 -3.82 -14.71
C PHE A 33 19.99 -2.35 -15.01
N SER A 34 19.34 -1.45 -14.26
CA SER A 34 19.49 -0.01 -14.46
C SER A 34 20.93 0.44 -14.20
N LYS A 35 21.56 -0.06 -13.12
CA LYS A 35 22.97 0.21 -12.81
C LYS A 35 23.90 -0.30 -13.90
N GLN A 36 23.69 -1.54 -14.36
CA GLN A 36 24.53 -2.17 -15.36
C GLN A 36 24.38 -1.50 -16.72
N LEU A 37 23.17 -1.05 -17.08
CA LEU A 37 22.93 -0.29 -18.30
C LEU A 37 23.61 1.08 -18.24
N ASP A 38 23.54 1.79 -17.11
CA ASP A 38 24.19 3.09 -16.93
C ASP A 38 25.73 2.99 -16.96
N LEU A 39 26.31 2.01 -16.26
CA LEU A 39 27.73 1.67 -16.34
C LEU A 39 28.17 1.34 -17.76
N SER A 40 27.34 0.55 -18.46
CA SER A 40 27.60 0.15 -19.83
C SER A 40 27.51 1.34 -20.80
N ALA A 41 26.58 2.26 -20.58
CA ALA A 41 26.39 3.46 -21.38
C ALA A 41 27.56 4.45 -21.21
N LYS A 42 28.09 4.61 -19.99
CA LYS A 42 29.27 5.47 -19.72
C LYS A 42 30.53 4.97 -20.42
N ASN A 43 30.68 3.65 -20.56
CA ASN A 43 31.85 3.01 -21.18
C ASN A 43 31.73 2.91 -22.72
N ALA A 44 30.51 2.91 -23.25
CA ALA A 44 30.26 2.92 -24.67
C ALA A 44 30.32 4.37 -25.16
N LYS A 45 31.20 4.69 -26.12
CA LYS A 45 31.37 6.03 -26.70
C LYS A 45 30.16 6.47 -27.54
N PHE A 46 28.98 6.50 -26.93
CA PHE A 46 27.71 6.82 -27.55
C PHE A 46 27.58 8.31 -27.83
N SER A 47 26.70 8.63 -28.78
CA SER A 47 26.32 10.02 -29.02
C SER A 47 25.50 10.58 -27.85
N ASN A 48 25.52 11.90 -27.64
CA ASN A 48 24.71 12.56 -26.62
C ASN A 48 23.21 12.24 -26.76
N ASN A 49 22.70 12.14 -27.99
CA ASN A 49 21.31 11.77 -28.25
C ASN A 49 21.01 10.35 -27.73
N THR A 50 21.92 9.40 -27.96
CA THR A 50 21.78 8.01 -27.47
C THR A 50 21.86 7.94 -25.95
N LEU A 51 22.77 8.70 -25.32
CA LEU A 51 22.86 8.78 -23.86
C LEU A 51 21.57 9.33 -23.24
N LYS A 52 20.98 10.36 -23.85
CA LYS A 52 19.69 10.91 -23.41
C LYS A 52 18.55 9.88 -23.51
N ILE A 53 18.51 9.08 -24.59
CA ILE A 53 17.52 7.99 -24.72
C ILE A 53 17.71 6.93 -23.63
N ILE A 54 18.95 6.59 -23.28
CA ILE A 54 19.25 5.64 -22.20
C ILE A 54 18.82 6.20 -20.84
N GLU A 55 19.06 7.50 -20.59
CA GLU A 55 18.62 8.18 -19.38
C GLU A 55 17.08 8.19 -19.26
N GLU A 56 16.37 8.55 -20.33
CA GLU A 56 14.91 8.49 -20.39
C GLU A 56 14.38 7.07 -20.17
N LEU A 57 15.04 6.06 -20.74
CA LEU A 57 14.70 4.64 -20.53
C LEU A 57 14.89 4.25 -19.06
N ASN A 58 16.03 4.59 -18.44
CA ASN A 58 16.28 4.31 -17.02
C ASN A 58 15.25 4.99 -16.11
N ASN A 59 14.85 6.23 -16.42
CA ASN A 59 13.82 6.94 -15.68
C ASN A 59 12.45 6.25 -15.80
N LYS A 60 12.07 5.80 -17.00
CA LYS A 60 10.83 5.03 -17.21
C LYS A 60 10.86 3.68 -16.51
N ILE A 61 12.00 2.98 -16.53
CA ILE A 61 12.18 1.71 -15.82
C ILE A 61 12.07 1.90 -14.32
N LYS A 62 12.67 2.98 -13.78
CA LYS A 62 12.55 3.35 -12.38
C LYS A 62 11.08 3.60 -12.00
N GLN A 63 10.38 4.42 -12.79
CA GLN A 63 8.96 4.70 -12.58
C GLN A 63 8.12 3.41 -12.60
N ALA A 64 8.28 2.56 -13.62
CA ALA A 64 7.57 1.28 -13.71
C ALA A 64 7.89 0.35 -12.53
N SER A 65 9.16 0.33 -12.07
CA SER A 65 9.55 -0.45 -10.90
C SER A 65 8.89 0.07 -9.62
N ASP A 66 8.75 1.38 -9.46
CA ASP A 66 8.12 1.98 -8.28
C ASP A 66 6.61 1.72 -8.30
N GLU A 67 5.96 1.81 -9.47
CA GLU A 67 4.54 1.44 -9.66
C GLU A 67 4.26 -0.04 -9.35
N ILE A 68 5.14 -0.95 -9.76
CA ILE A 68 5.02 -2.39 -9.44
C ILE A 68 5.16 -2.63 -7.93
N LYS A 69 6.13 -1.97 -7.28
CA LYS A 69 6.32 -2.09 -5.82
C LYS A 69 5.14 -1.55 -5.03
N GLU A 70 4.57 -0.43 -5.47
CA GLU A 70 3.39 0.15 -4.83
C GLU A 70 2.22 -0.82 -4.91
N LYS A 71 1.93 -1.37 -6.10
CA LYS A 71 0.87 -2.39 -6.28
C LYS A 71 1.13 -3.66 -5.47
N ALA A 72 2.38 -4.12 -5.39
CA ALA A 72 2.72 -5.31 -4.61
C ALA A 72 2.58 -5.13 -3.09
N ARG A 73 2.43 -3.88 -2.62
CA ARG A 73 2.30 -3.55 -1.20
C ARG A 73 0.96 -2.88 -0.87
N ASP A 74 0.04 -2.82 -1.83
CA ASP A 74 -1.28 -2.24 -1.65
C ASP A 74 -2.35 -3.32 -1.81
N PHE A 75 -2.80 -3.86 -0.69
CA PHE A 75 -3.89 -4.84 -0.61
C PHE A 75 -5.24 -4.17 -0.35
N SER A 76 -5.40 -2.86 -0.58
CA SER A 76 -6.64 -2.13 -0.26
C SER A 76 -7.88 -2.70 -0.96
N ASN A 77 -7.69 -3.35 -2.11
CA ASN A 77 -8.75 -3.97 -2.91
C ASN A 77 -8.76 -5.50 -2.82
N GLU A 78 -7.92 -6.09 -1.98
CA GLU A 78 -7.77 -7.54 -1.83
C GLU A 78 -8.23 -7.96 -0.43
N LYS A 79 -8.98 -9.06 -0.34
CA LYS A 79 -9.38 -9.62 0.96
C LYS A 79 -8.37 -10.70 1.35
N LEU A 80 -7.60 -10.43 2.40
CA LEU A 80 -6.63 -11.36 2.98
C LEU A 80 -7.28 -12.15 4.13
N THR A 81 -6.75 -13.34 4.41
CA THR A 81 -7.07 -14.05 5.66
C THR A 81 -6.34 -13.42 6.84
N ASN A 82 -6.85 -13.61 8.05
CA ASN A 82 -6.22 -13.07 9.26
C ASN A 82 -4.81 -13.64 9.47
N GLU A 83 -4.57 -14.89 9.07
CA GLU A 83 -3.25 -15.54 9.13
C GLU A 83 -2.25 -14.84 8.19
N GLN A 84 -2.64 -14.55 6.95
CA GLN A 84 -1.80 -13.83 5.99
C GLN A 84 -1.46 -12.43 6.51
N ILE A 85 -2.45 -11.71 7.06
CA ILE A 85 -2.22 -10.38 7.64
C ILE A 85 -1.25 -10.46 8.82
N LYS A 86 -1.42 -11.43 9.72
CA LYS A 86 -0.52 -11.65 10.86
C LYS A 86 0.90 -11.98 10.42
N GLU A 87 1.07 -12.81 9.39
CA GLU A 87 2.38 -13.14 8.83
C GLU A 87 3.09 -11.88 8.28
N LEU A 88 2.38 -11.09 7.47
CA LEU A 88 2.89 -9.83 6.92
C LEU A 88 3.28 -8.83 8.02
N LEU A 89 2.46 -8.69 9.07
CA LEU A 89 2.72 -7.80 10.21
C LEU A 89 3.82 -8.30 11.16
N ASN A 90 4.16 -9.60 11.11
CA ASN A 90 5.24 -10.19 11.89
C ASN A 90 6.58 -10.20 11.17
N ASN A 91 6.59 -10.01 9.85
CA ASN A 91 7.81 -9.98 9.07
C ASN A 91 8.64 -8.72 9.37
N ALA A 92 9.83 -8.90 9.95
CA ALA A 92 10.73 -7.81 10.32
C ALA A 92 11.37 -7.09 9.12
N GLU A 93 11.40 -7.71 7.94
CA GLU A 93 11.92 -7.10 6.72
C GLU A 93 10.93 -6.13 6.07
N ILE A 94 9.65 -6.22 6.45
CA ILE A 94 8.59 -5.36 5.93
C ILE A 94 8.46 -4.11 6.82
N PRO A 95 8.63 -2.90 6.28
CA PRO A 95 8.44 -1.68 7.06
C PRO A 95 7.01 -1.55 7.57
N THR A 96 6.85 -1.11 8.83
CA THR A 96 5.55 -0.87 9.47
C THR A 96 5.08 0.59 9.35
N SER A 97 5.84 1.43 8.66
CA SER A 97 5.55 2.85 8.48
C SER A 97 6.24 3.45 7.26
N GLY A 98 5.72 4.57 6.79
CA GLY A 98 6.25 5.29 5.62
C GLY A 98 5.86 4.66 4.29
N ARG A 99 6.44 5.19 3.19
CA ARG A 99 6.07 4.84 1.81
C ARG A 99 6.12 3.34 1.51
N ASP A 100 7.12 2.67 2.07
CA ASP A 100 7.40 1.25 1.84
C ASP A 100 6.55 0.29 2.68
N ALA A 101 5.69 0.80 3.57
CA ALA A 101 4.79 -0.02 4.37
C ALA A 101 3.63 -0.57 3.54
N ILE A 102 3.18 -1.78 3.90
CA ILE A 102 2.01 -2.42 3.30
C ILE A 102 0.75 -1.67 3.70
N THR A 103 -0.10 -1.35 2.72
CA THR A 103 -1.46 -0.83 2.93
C THR A 103 -2.42 -2.01 2.85
N PHE A 104 -3.20 -2.23 3.91
CA PHE A 104 -4.01 -3.45 4.02
C PHE A 104 -5.46 -3.28 3.56
N GLY A 105 -6.01 -2.07 3.55
CA GLY A 105 -7.44 -1.85 3.27
C GLY A 105 -8.33 -2.01 4.50
N THR A 106 -9.44 -1.27 4.49
CA THR A 106 -10.48 -1.33 5.54
C THR A 106 -11.18 -2.68 5.58
N ASN A 107 -11.34 -3.34 4.43
CA ASN A 107 -11.87 -4.69 4.30
C ASN A 107 -11.07 -5.74 5.10
N ASN A 108 -9.80 -5.48 5.41
CA ASN A 108 -8.91 -6.37 6.18
C ASN A 108 -8.79 -6.00 7.66
N LEU A 109 -9.35 -4.87 8.10
CA LEU A 109 -9.41 -4.51 9.50
C LEU A 109 -10.71 -5.04 10.13
N ASN A 110 -10.58 -5.93 11.11
CA ASN A 110 -11.69 -6.56 11.83
C ASN A 110 -11.38 -6.67 13.33
N PRO A 111 -12.33 -7.04 14.20
CA PRO A 111 -12.13 -7.06 15.65
C PRO A 111 -10.96 -7.95 16.10
N GLU A 112 -10.76 -9.09 15.43
CA GLU A 112 -9.66 -10.01 15.73
C GLU A 112 -8.31 -9.36 15.38
N MET A 113 -8.22 -8.67 14.24
CA MET A 113 -7.01 -7.93 13.87
C MET A 113 -6.72 -6.79 14.85
N VAL A 114 -7.73 -6.04 15.31
CA VAL A 114 -7.55 -5.03 16.36
C VAL A 114 -6.98 -5.66 17.63
N GLU A 115 -7.51 -6.80 18.06
CA GLU A 115 -7.02 -7.52 19.23
C GLU A 115 -5.56 -7.99 19.04
N PHE A 116 -5.25 -8.54 17.86
CA PHE A 116 -3.89 -8.95 17.50
C PHE A 116 -2.92 -7.77 17.56
N LEU A 117 -3.28 -6.62 16.99
CA LEU A 117 -2.44 -5.42 16.99
C LEU A 117 -2.14 -4.96 18.41
N HIS A 118 -3.16 -4.96 19.27
CA HIS A 118 -3.05 -4.58 20.68
C HIS A 118 -2.14 -5.54 21.46
N LYS A 119 -2.38 -6.86 21.37
CA LYS A 119 -1.65 -7.87 22.17
C LYS A 119 -0.20 -8.03 21.74
N ASN A 120 0.13 -7.79 20.47
CA ASN A 120 1.44 -8.09 19.91
C ASN A 120 2.28 -6.85 19.60
N ASN A 121 1.89 -5.68 20.11
CA ASN A 121 2.62 -4.43 19.92
C ASN A 121 2.84 -4.13 18.42
N LYS A 122 1.77 -4.25 17.62
CA LYS A 122 1.82 -4.08 16.17
C LYS A 122 1.09 -2.83 15.73
N LYS A 123 1.31 -2.51 14.45
CA LYS A 123 0.71 -1.39 13.76
C LYS A 123 0.33 -1.81 12.36
N MET A 124 -0.80 -1.28 11.88
CA MET A 124 -1.34 -1.54 10.54
C MET A 124 -1.57 -0.21 9.82
N ILE A 125 -1.17 -0.12 8.56
CA ILE A 125 -1.58 0.96 7.66
C ILE A 125 -2.87 0.52 6.97
N ILE A 126 -3.91 1.33 7.09
CA ILE A 126 -5.25 0.94 6.65
C ILE A 126 -5.50 1.38 5.22
N GLU A 127 -5.40 2.67 4.92
CA GLU A 127 -5.67 3.22 3.59
C GLU A 127 -4.97 4.57 3.41
N LYS A 128 -4.93 5.07 2.18
CA LYS A 128 -4.56 6.47 1.92
C LYS A 128 -5.64 7.40 2.49
N ALA A 129 -5.22 8.53 3.03
CA ALA A 129 -6.15 9.56 3.50
C ALA A 129 -6.96 10.10 2.32
N SER A 130 -8.23 10.39 2.56
CA SER A 130 -9.14 10.95 1.55
C SER A 130 -8.77 12.39 1.21
N ASN A 131 -9.13 12.85 0.01
CA ASN A 131 -8.90 14.25 -0.40
C ASN A 131 -9.51 15.25 0.60
N LYS A 132 -10.67 14.92 1.20
CA LYS A 132 -11.32 15.74 2.23
C LYS A 132 -10.44 15.87 3.49
N GLU A 133 -9.82 14.79 3.94
CA GLU A 133 -8.90 14.81 5.09
C GLU A 133 -7.64 15.63 4.78
N ILE A 134 -7.09 15.50 3.56
CA ILE A 134 -5.93 16.28 3.11
C ILE A 134 -6.25 17.77 3.03
N GLU A 135 -7.41 18.13 2.47
CA GLU A 135 -7.85 19.52 2.33
C GLU A 135 -8.05 20.19 3.70
N LEU A 136 -8.65 19.48 4.65
CA LEU A 136 -8.77 19.93 6.04
C LEU A 136 -7.41 20.13 6.72
N LEU A 137 -6.36 19.48 6.23
CA LEU A 137 -5.02 19.51 6.80
C LEU A 137 -4.00 20.20 5.88
N LYS A 138 -4.46 21.04 4.94
CA LYS A 138 -3.62 21.75 3.96
C LYS A 138 -2.46 22.52 4.61
N ASP A 139 -2.69 23.08 5.80
CA ASP A 139 -1.73 23.90 6.54
C ASP A 139 -0.78 23.06 7.42
N ALA A 140 -0.99 21.74 7.52
CA ALA A 140 -0.21 20.86 8.38
C ALA A 140 1.22 20.60 7.89
N ASN A 141 1.63 21.22 6.77
CA ASN A 141 2.94 21.10 6.14
C ASN A 141 3.37 19.63 5.97
N PHE A 142 2.53 18.84 5.29
CA PHE A 142 2.88 17.47 4.94
C PHE A 142 4.21 17.40 4.20
N LYS A 143 5.04 16.43 4.56
CA LYS A 143 6.27 16.16 3.81
C LYS A 143 5.96 15.60 2.42
N HIS A 144 4.90 14.78 2.33
CA HIS A 144 4.42 14.12 1.12
C HIS A 144 2.87 14.11 1.14
N PRO A 145 2.19 15.23 0.84
CA PRO A 145 0.72 15.30 0.90
C PRO A 145 0.02 14.23 0.03
N GLU A 146 0.69 13.75 -1.03
CA GLU A 146 0.22 12.71 -1.93
C GLU A 146 0.22 11.28 -1.33
N ASP A 147 0.90 11.08 -0.20
CA ASP A 147 1.12 9.75 0.41
C ASP A 147 0.83 9.75 1.91
N VAL A 148 -0.17 10.51 2.34
CA VAL A 148 -0.64 10.46 3.73
C VAL A 148 -1.50 9.23 3.91
N ARG A 149 -1.20 8.42 4.93
CA ARG A 149 -1.91 7.16 5.17
C ARG A 149 -2.51 7.10 6.57
N ALA A 150 -3.73 6.59 6.67
CA ALA A 150 -4.37 6.33 7.95
C ALA A 150 -3.74 5.09 8.60
N SER A 151 -3.41 5.19 9.88
CA SER A 151 -2.77 4.09 10.62
C SER A 151 -3.42 3.82 11.96
N LEU A 152 -3.34 2.55 12.38
CA LEU A 152 -3.82 2.05 13.66
C LEU A 152 -2.68 1.30 14.35
N ASP A 153 -2.29 1.75 15.54
CA ASP A 153 -1.23 1.13 16.34
C ASP A 153 -1.72 0.66 17.71
N HIS A 154 -0.89 -0.17 18.34
CA HIS A 154 -1.16 -0.72 19.66
C HIS A 154 -1.37 0.36 20.73
N ASP A 155 -0.65 1.49 20.67
CA ASP A 155 -0.73 2.57 21.65
C ASP A 155 -2.10 3.24 21.62
N ALA A 156 -2.63 3.50 20.42
CA ALA A 156 -3.97 4.03 20.22
C ALA A 156 -5.03 3.06 20.76
N ILE A 157 -4.93 1.77 20.40
CA ILE A 157 -5.88 0.75 20.86
C ILE A 157 -5.84 0.63 22.39
N ALA A 158 -4.65 0.57 22.98
CA ALA A 158 -4.46 0.50 24.42
C ALA A 158 -5.03 1.74 25.12
N HIS A 159 -4.82 2.93 24.57
CA HIS A 159 -5.40 4.17 25.09
C HIS A 159 -6.93 4.13 25.08
N ILE A 160 -7.53 3.78 23.94
CA ILE A 160 -8.98 3.70 23.75
C ILE A 160 -9.59 2.69 24.71
N LEU A 161 -9.08 1.46 24.75
CA LEU A 161 -9.64 0.41 25.61
C LEU A 161 -9.45 0.73 27.10
N LYS A 162 -8.35 1.38 27.49
CA LYS A 162 -8.12 1.80 28.87
C LYS A 162 -9.08 2.91 29.31
N ARG A 163 -9.39 3.85 28.43
CA ARG A 163 -10.19 5.05 28.74
C ARG A 163 -11.68 4.85 28.52
N HIS A 164 -12.04 4.16 27.45
CA HIS A 164 -13.40 4.06 26.92
C HIS A 164 -13.82 2.60 26.70
N GLY A 165 -12.95 1.62 26.95
CA GLY A 165 -13.32 0.20 26.83
C GLY A 165 -14.29 -0.26 27.91
N VAL A 166 -14.89 -1.44 27.72
CA VAL A 166 -15.91 -2.04 28.63
C VAL A 166 -15.52 -2.01 30.11
N ASN A 167 -14.23 -2.20 30.41
CA ASN A 167 -13.71 -2.25 31.78
C ASN A 167 -13.16 -0.90 32.29
N SER A 168 -13.27 0.17 31.51
CA SER A 168 -12.71 1.47 31.83
C SER A 168 -13.48 2.19 32.95
N VAL A 169 -12.80 3.13 33.61
CA VAL A 169 -13.41 3.97 34.64
C VAL A 169 -14.52 4.85 34.05
N ASN A 170 -14.32 5.38 32.84
CA ASN A 170 -15.32 6.26 32.25
C ASN A 170 -16.63 5.53 31.92
N VAL A 171 -16.55 4.27 31.47
CA VAL A 171 -17.75 3.44 31.24
C VAL A 171 -18.48 3.17 32.56
N ARG A 172 -17.74 2.93 33.66
CA ARG A 172 -18.36 2.83 35.00
C ARG A 172 -19.03 4.13 35.43
N ASN A 173 -18.58 5.26 34.92
CA ASN A 173 -19.16 6.58 35.16
C ASN A 173 -20.27 6.95 34.15
N GLY A 174 -20.72 6.02 33.30
CA GLY A 174 -21.86 6.21 32.40
C GLY A 174 -21.53 6.51 30.94
N GLU A 175 -20.26 6.45 30.52
CA GLU A 175 -19.92 6.45 29.08
C GLU A 175 -20.34 5.14 28.40
N ILE A 176 -20.66 5.21 27.10
CA ILE A 176 -20.91 4.02 26.29
C ILE A 176 -19.55 3.37 25.94
N PRO A 177 -19.40 2.06 26.14
CA PRO A 177 -18.13 1.39 25.87
C PRO A 177 -17.78 1.36 24.38
N VAL A 178 -16.48 1.48 24.12
CA VAL A 178 -15.84 1.23 22.83
C VAL A 178 -15.28 -0.20 22.84
N THR A 179 -15.59 -0.95 21.79
CA THR A 179 -15.17 -2.33 21.59
C THR A 179 -14.15 -2.45 20.45
N ASN A 180 -13.54 -3.63 20.28
CA ASN A 180 -12.68 -3.89 19.12
C ASN A 180 -13.44 -3.79 17.79
N GLU A 181 -14.76 -4.03 17.79
CA GLU A 181 -15.62 -3.85 16.63
C GLU A 181 -15.79 -2.38 16.26
N ASP A 182 -16.00 -1.52 17.26
CA ASP A 182 -16.02 -0.07 17.02
C ASP A 182 -14.68 0.43 16.47
N ILE A 183 -13.56 0.00 17.06
CA ILE A 183 -12.22 0.37 16.63
C ILE A 183 -11.95 -0.13 15.21
N ALA A 184 -12.36 -1.36 14.86
CA ALA A 184 -12.19 -1.88 13.50
C ALA A 184 -12.95 -1.04 12.45
N ASN A 185 -14.07 -0.44 12.86
CA ASN A 185 -14.92 0.38 12.01
C ASN A 185 -14.54 1.88 12.01
N TYR A 186 -13.44 2.30 12.65
CA TYR A 186 -13.11 3.72 12.79
C TYR A 186 -12.98 4.47 11.47
N ARG A 187 -12.45 3.84 10.42
CA ARG A 187 -12.33 4.45 9.09
C ARG A 187 -13.69 4.69 8.44
N TYR A 188 -14.63 3.75 8.58
CA TYR A 188 -16.00 3.95 8.12
C TYR A 188 -16.63 5.17 8.82
N ILE A 189 -16.43 5.29 10.12
CA ILE A 189 -16.94 6.41 10.92
C ILE A 189 -16.37 7.75 10.43
N VAL A 190 -15.06 7.81 10.17
CA VAL A 190 -14.39 9.02 9.67
C VAL A 190 -14.87 9.38 8.26
N ASN A 191 -14.91 8.40 7.35
CA ASN A 191 -15.28 8.62 5.95
C ASN A 191 -16.77 9.00 5.79
N ASN A 192 -17.63 8.59 6.74
CA ASN A 192 -19.06 8.88 6.73
C ASN A 192 -19.50 9.84 7.85
N ALA A 193 -18.56 10.59 8.43
CA ALA A 193 -18.83 11.49 9.54
C ALA A 193 -19.80 12.62 9.15
N ASP A 194 -20.71 12.96 10.07
CA ASP A 194 -21.68 14.05 9.90
C ASP A 194 -21.02 15.42 10.09
N ALA A 195 -19.93 15.48 10.85
CA ALA A 195 -19.03 16.64 10.92
C ALA A 195 -17.58 16.19 11.06
N ILE A 196 -16.66 16.91 10.43
CA ILE A 196 -15.21 16.72 10.63
C ILE A 196 -14.61 18.10 10.87
N LEU A 197 -13.90 18.24 11.98
CA LEU A 197 -13.29 19.48 12.40
C LEU A 197 -11.78 19.33 12.39
N ARG A 198 -11.07 20.39 11.98
CA ARG A 198 -9.63 20.49 12.19
C ARG A 198 -9.37 21.01 13.61
N THR A 199 -8.55 20.29 14.36
CA THR A 199 -8.22 20.61 15.75
C THR A 199 -6.70 20.78 15.92
N ILE A 200 -6.31 21.46 17.00
CA ILE A 200 -4.92 21.46 17.49
C ILE A 200 -4.85 20.57 18.71
N ASP A 201 -3.87 19.67 18.73
CA ASP A 201 -3.49 19.01 19.97
C ASP A 201 -2.72 19.95 20.91
N LYS A 202 -2.48 19.49 22.13
CA LYS A 202 -1.72 20.21 23.18
C LYS A 202 -0.26 20.52 22.82
N TYR A 203 0.26 20.00 21.71
CA TYR A 203 1.62 20.21 21.21
C TYR A 203 1.64 21.09 19.95
N ASP A 204 0.57 21.85 19.74
CA ASP A 204 0.33 22.69 18.57
C ASP A 204 0.30 21.91 17.23
N LYS A 205 0.12 20.58 17.28
CA LYS A 205 0.04 19.74 16.08
C LYS A 205 -1.38 19.63 15.57
N GLU A 206 -1.47 19.47 14.26
CA GLU A 206 -2.75 19.35 13.58
C GLU A 206 -3.34 17.95 13.72
N ALA A 207 -4.63 17.93 13.99
CA ALA A 207 -5.45 16.75 14.09
C ALA A 207 -6.79 16.99 13.38
N ILE A 208 -7.50 15.91 13.10
CA ILE A 208 -8.91 15.94 12.72
C ILE A 208 -9.72 15.23 13.79
N THR A 209 -10.91 15.77 14.06
CA THR A 209 -11.91 15.16 14.91
C THR A 209 -13.16 14.93 14.08
N ALA A 210 -13.48 13.66 13.85
CA ALA A 210 -14.66 13.23 13.12
C ALA A 210 -15.77 12.86 14.09
N PHE A 211 -16.99 13.31 13.79
CA PHE A 211 -18.20 13.09 14.58
C PHE A 211 -19.22 12.33 13.74
N LYS A 212 -19.69 11.20 14.24
CA LYS A 212 -20.77 10.42 13.64
C LYS A 212 -21.91 10.26 14.62
N GLN A 213 -23.09 10.73 14.27
CA GLN A 213 -24.32 10.47 15.01
C GLN A 213 -24.77 9.03 14.74
N VAL A 214 -25.08 8.30 15.81
CA VAL A 214 -25.64 6.95 15.78
C VAL A 214 -26.79 6.90 16.78
N ASN A 215 -28.02 6.70 16.32
CA ASN A 215 -29.27 6.66 17.10
C ASN A 215 -29.11 6.65 18.64
N GLY A 216 -29.19 7.84 19.26
CA GLY A 216 -29.12 8.02 20.72
C GLY A 216 -27.73 8.41 21.27
N TYR A 217 -26.66 8.31 20.49
CA TYR A 217 -25.31 8.69 20.88
C TYR A 217 -24.47 9.18 19.69
N ALA A 218 -23.29 9.75 19.96
CA ALA A 218 -22.34 10.16 18.95
C ALA A 218 -21.01 9.43 19.15
N VAL A 219 -20.43 8.93 18.05
CA VAL A 219 -19.07 8.42 18.03
C VAL A 219 -18.13 9.53 17.60
N VAL A 220 -17.08 9.74 18.39
CA VAL A 220 -16.04 10.72 18.11
C VAL A 220 -14.74 9.98 17.84
N VAL A 221 -14.07 10.32 16.74
CA VAL A 221 -12.81 9.72 16.31
C VAL A 221 -11.80 10.83 16.09
N GLU A 222 -10.68 10.77 16.81
CA GLU A 222 -9.60 11.74 16.68
C GLU A 222 -8.39 11.09 16.01
N GLN A 223 -7.91 11.69 14.93
CA GLN A 223 -6.68 11.29 14.27
C GLN A 223 -5.70 12.47 14.23
N ALA A 224 -4.43 12.21 14.51
CA ALA A 224 -3.39 13.24 14.49
C ALA A 224 -2.28 12.88 13.49
N ILE A 225 -1.71 13.92 12.88
CA ILE A 225 -0.58 13.73 11.99
C ILE A 225 0.68 13.41 12.80
N ASN A 226 1.46 12.44 12.33
CA ASN A 226 2.77 12.13 12.88
C ASN A 226 3.92 12.49 11.92
N LYS A 227 5.17 12.43 12.41
CA LYS A 227 6.38 12.74 11.63
C LYS A 227 6.62 11.78 10.45
N LYS A 228 5.87 10.68 10.36
CA LYS A 228 5.99 9.66 9.31
C LYS A 228 4.98 9.86 8.17
N ASN A 229 4.32 11.02 8.11
CA ASN A 229 3.31 11.36 7.10
C ASN A 229 2.09 10.44 7.20
N GLU A 230 1.65 10.15 8.42
CA GLU A 230 0.50 9.29 8.68
C GLU A 230 -0.52 10.02 9.54
N LEU A 231 -1.78 9.68 9.32
CA LEU A 231 -2.93 10.12 10.08
C LEU A 231 -3.28 9.02 11.11
N ALA A 232 -2.56 9.03 12.22
CA ALA A 232 -2.66 7.99 13.25
C ALA A 232 -3.89 8.18 14.13
N LEU A 233 -4.64 7.12 14.38
CA LEU A 233 -5.72 7.13 15.38
C LEU A 233 -5.14 7.49 16.76
N LYS A 234 -5.80 8.39 17.49
CA LYS A 234 -5.37 8.82 18.83
C LYS A 234 -6.34 8.41 19.90
N THR A 235 -7.62 8.65 19.65
CA THR A 235 -8.69 8.21 20.53
C THR A 235 -9.97 8.01 19.75
N MET A 236 -10.86 7.23 20.34
CA MET A 236 -12.23 7.01 19.93
C MET A 236 -13.05 6.89 21.20
N TYR A 237 -14.19 7.58 21.25
CA TYR A 237 -15.11 7.51 22.38
C TYR A 237 -16.55 7.76 21.91
N LYS A 238 -17.50 7.47 22.79
CA LYS A 238 -18.93 7.61 22.52
C LYS A 238 -19.58 8.51 23.57
N ASN A 239 -20.28 9.56 23.10
CA ASN A 239 -21.04 10.47 23.96
C ASN A 239 -22.53 10.20 23.82
N ASN A 240 -23.25 10.20 24.94
CA ASN A 240 -24.72 10.18 24.90
C ASN A 240 -25.26 11.43 24.21
N GLY A 241 -26.38 11.29 23.48
CA GLY A 241 -27.05 12.42 22.85
C GLY A 241 -26.44 12.85 21.51
N SER A 242 -26.53 14.15 21.22
CA SER A 242 -26.12 14.68 19.92
C SER A 242 -24.61 14.95 19.88
N TYR A 243 -23.98 14.73 18.73
CA TYR A 243 -22.59 15.17 18.52
C TYR A 243 -22.42 16.69 18.69
N LYS A 244 -23.49 17.45 18.47
CA LYS A 244 -23.50 18.91 18.68
C LYS A 244 -23.38 19.31 20.15
N ASP A 245 -23.64 18.38 21.05
CA ASP A 245 -23.49 18.61 22.49
C ASP A 245 -22.05 18.50 22.97
N ASN A 246 -21.15 17.97 22.13
CA ASN A 246 -19.73 17.82 22.43
C ASN A 246 -19.03 19.18 22.58
N GLU A 247 -18.18 19.32 23.60
CA GLU A 247 -17.48 20.57 23.91
C GLU A 247 -16.61 21.05 22.76
N VAL A 248 -15.90 20.15 22.07
CA VAL A 248 -15.06 20.47 20.90
C VAL A 248 -15.90 21.04 19.77
N TYR A 249 -17.08 20.46 19.54
CA TYR A 249 -17.99 20.95 18.52
C TYR A 249 -18.60 22.31 18.89
N LYS A 250 -18.98 22.50 20.16
CA LYS A 250 -19.48 23.79 20.67
C LYS A 250 -18.43 24.89 20.59
N GLU A 251 -17.19 24.58 20.95
CA GLU A 251 -16.06 25.51 20.83
C GLU A 251 -15.80 25.88 19.37
N PHE A 252 -15.83 24.91 18.45
CA PHE A 252 -15.70 25.18 17.01
C PHE A 252 -16.83 26.05 16.48
N SER A 253 -18.08 25.67 16.77
CA SER A 253 -19.26 26.39 16.27
C SER A 253 -19.40 27.80 16.85
N SER A 254 -18.81 28.07 18.01
CA SER A 254 -18.79 29.40 18.61
C SER A 254 -17.62 30.27 18.14
N THR A 255 -16.58 29.70 17.52
CA THR A 255 -15.32 30.42 17.22
C THR A 255 -15.21 31.06 15.84
N SER A 256 -16.07 30.83 14.83
CA SER A 256 -16.40 31.84 13.78
C SER A 256 -17.39 31.38 12.69
N LEU A 257 -17.94 32.39 11.99
CA LEU A 257 -18.64 32.35 10.69
C LEU A 257 -17.71 32.12 9.48
N ASP A 258 -16.40 31.95 9.68
CA ASP A 258 -15.42 31.68 8.63
C ASP A 258 -14.85 30.26 8.79
N ALA A 259 -14.96 29.45 7.74
CA ALA A 259 -14.77 27.99 7.78
C ALA A 259 -13.34 27.49 8.08
N ASP A 260 -12.38 28.37 8.39
CA ASP A 260 -10.96 28.05 8.62
C ASP A 260 -10.53 28.15 10.12
N ALA A 261 -11.46 28.32 11.08
CA ALA A 261 -11.13 28.45 12.51
C ALA A 261 -10.58 27.14 13.12
N LYS A 262 -9.43 27.21 13.79
CA LYS A 262 -8.75 26.06 14.43
C LYS A 262 -9.10 26.00 15.93
N VAL A 263 -9.61 24.87 16.41
CA VAL A 263 -9.95 24.70 17.84
C VAL A 263 -8.78 24.15 18.64
N ARG A 264 -8.37 24.87 19.70
CA ARG A 264 -7.40 24.38 20.68
C ARG A 264 -8.09 23.45 21.67
N HIS A 265 -8.14 22.17 21.34
CA HIS A 265 -8.64 21.19 22.30
C HIS A 265 -7.51 20.81 23.27
N ARG A 266 -7.64 21.19 24.55
CA ARG A 266 -6.90 20.46 25.60
C ARG A 266 -7.43 19.04 25.57
N LEU A 267 -6.55 18.05 25.72
CA LEU A 267 -6.88 16.63 25.82
C LEU A 267 -7.77 16.38 27.06
N SER A 268 -9.00 16.88 27.04
CA SER A 268 -9.98 16.82 28.11
C SER A 268 -10.55 15.42 28.05
N SER A 269 -9.94 14.54 28.82
CA SER A 269 -10.44 13.19 29.04
C SER A 269 -11.61 13.16 30.04
N TYR A 270 -12.24 14.31 30.28
CA TYR A 270 -13.40 14.47 31.14
C TYR A 270 -14.57 14.75 30.21
N SER A 271 -15.25 13.69 29.79
CA SER A 271 -16.65 13.84 29.41
C SER A 271 -17.37 14.39 30.64
N GLY A 272 -18.09 15.49 30.47
CA GLY A 272 -18.86 16.14 31.53
C GLY A 272 -20.01 15.25 31.99
N ALA A 273 -19.72 14.24 32.80
CA ALA A 273 -20.72 13.52 33.58
C ALA A 273 -21.19 14.46 34.71
N THR A 274 -22.11 15.37 34.38
CA THR A 274 -22.94 16.01 35.40
C THR A 274 -23.96 14.98 35.87
N GLU A 275 -23.95 14.69 37.17
CA GLU A 275 -24.90 13.80 37.86
C GLU A 275 -26.34 14.11 37.44
N ASN A 276 -27.11 13.10 37.01
CA ASN A 276 -28.54 13.24 36.77
C ASN A 276 -29.32 12.24 37.65
N PRO A 277 -30.13 12.71 38.60
CA PRO A 277 -30.86 11.85 39.53
C PRO A 277 -32.24 11.51 38.97
N THR A 278 -32.38 10.48 38.13
CA THR A 278 -33.69 9.82 37.95
C THR A 278 -33.51 8.40 37.41
N GLN A 279 -33.75 7.39 38.26
CA GLN A 279 -33.92 6.01 37.83
C GLN A 279 -35.32 5.83 37.22
N LYS A 280 -35.38 5.30 35.99
CA LYS A 280 -36.51 4.52 35.51
C LYS A 280 -35.99 3.31 34.72
N PRO A 281 -36.59 2.12 34.88
CA PRO A 281 -36.03 0.89 34.33
C PRO A 281 -36.38 0.76 32.84
N LEU A 282 -35.40 0.42 32.02
CA LEU A 282 -35.58 0.04 30.62
C LEU A 282 -35.76 -1.48 30.56
N THR A 283 -37.02 -1.90 30.52
CA THR A 283 -37.42 -3.13 29.83
C THR A 283 -37.54 -2.73 28.35
N ASP A 284 -36.87 -3.48 27.48
CA ASP A 284 -37.08 -3.63 26.02
C ASP A 284 -35.72 -3.88 25.32
N GLN A 285 -35.18 -5.08 25.52
CA GLN A 285 -34.12 -5.65 24.70
C GLN A 285 -34.61 -7.00 24.15
N GLU A 286 -35.38 -6.99 23.07
CA GLU A 286 -35.62 -8.22 22.27
C GLU A 286 -35.68 -8.01 20.75
N ASP A 287 -35.47 -6.79 20.22
CA ASP A 287 -35.70 -6.56 18.78
C ASP A 287 -34.43 -6.53 17.89
N LEU A 288 -33.24 -6.81 18.44
CA LEU A 288 -31.96 -6.68 17.71
C LEU A 288 -31.30 -8.02 17.32
N LEU A 289 -31.96 -9.17 17.50
CA LEU A 289 -31.38 -10.49 17.18
C LEU A 289 -31.90 -11.14 15.87
N LYS A 290 -32.56 -10.40 14.97
CA LYS A 290 -33.16 -10.99 13.74
C LYS A 290 -32.53 -10.53 12.42
N THR A 291 -31.20 -10.45 12.34
CA THR A 291 -30.55 -10.17 11.05
C THR A 291 -29.35 -11.06 10.68
N SER A 292 -29.09 -12.14 11.43
CA SER A 292 -27.98 -13.07 11.14
C SER A 292 -28.39 -14.41 10.49
N GLU A 293 -29.67 -14.63 10.18
CA GLU A 293 -30.14 -15.84 9.51
C GLU A 293 -30.70 -15.53 8.12
N ASN A 294 -29.85 -15.19 7.16
CA ASN A 294 -30.19 -15.35 5.73
C ASN A 294 -28.96 -15.33 4.80
N LEU A 295 -27.96 -16.16 5.09
CA LEU A 295 -26.75 -16.32 4.25
C LEU A 295 -26.65 -17.69 3.57
N ASN A 296 -27.77 -18.36 3.30
CA ASN A 296 -27.78 -19.54 2.43
C ASN A 296 -28.99 -19.52 1.51
N GLN A 297 -28.84 -18.90 0.34
CA GLN A 297 -29.54 -19.26 -0.89
C GLN A 297 -28.89 -18.59 -2.11
N THR A 298 -28.76 -19.39 -3.17
CA THR A 298 -28.18 -19.09 -4.50
C THR A 298 -28.79 -17.84 -5.15
N PRO A 299 -28.01 -17.04 -5.92
CA PRO A 299 -28.49 -15.75 -6.40
C PRO A 299 -29.44 -15.86 -7.60
N PRO A 300 -30.60 -15.18 -7.60
CA PRO A 300 -31.34 -14.88 -8.82
C PRO A 300 -30.64 -13.77 -9.62
N LYS A 301 -30.68 -13.94 -10.94
CA LYS A 301 -29.96 -13.15 -11.95
C LYS A 301 -30.62 -11.77 -12.18
N ALA A 302 -29.81 -10.72 -11.96
CA ALA A 302 -29.78 -9.36 -12.53
C ALA A 302 -31.06 -8.58 -12.90
N LYS A 303 -31.18 -7.34 -12.39
CA LYS A 303 -31.40 -6.14 -13.26
C LYS A 303 -31.07 -4.80 -12.58
N ASN A 304 -30.24 -4.02 -13.29
CA ASN A 304 -29.99 -2.57 -13.23
C ASN A 304 -28.86 -2.06 -12.30
N LEU A 305 -27.61 -2.31 -12.71
CA LEU A 305 -26.45 -1.49 -12.32
C LEU A 305 -26.45 -0.18 -13.12
N SER A 306 -25.94 0.90 -12.52
CA SER A 306 -25.81 2.20 -13.20
C SER A 306 -24.82 2.13 -14.38
N PRO A 307 -24.96 3.00 -15.40
CA PRO A 307 -24.05 3.01 -16.57
C PRO A 307 -22.57 3.14 -16.20
N LEU A 308 -22.25 3.82 -15.10
CA LEU A 308 -20.90 3.99 -14.60
C LEU A 308 -20.34 2.69 -13.99
N GLU A 309 -21.16 1.92 -13.29
CA GLU A 309 -20.77 0.63 -12.71
C GLU A 309 -20.58 -0.44 -13.79
N GLN A 310 -21.41 -0.42 -14.84
CA GLN A 310 -21.23 -1.28 -16.02
C GLN A 310 -19.93 -0.94 -16.76
N ALA A 311 -19.66 0.35 -16.99
CA ALA A 311 -18.42 0.78 -17.63
C ALA A 311 -17.17 0.40 -16.81
N ASN A 312 -17.24 0.49 -15.47
CA ASN A 312 -16.15 0.08 -14.60
C ASN A 312 -15.94 -1.44 -14.59
N ALA A 313 -17.02 -2.23 -14.55
CA ALA A 313 -16.95 -3.68 -14.63
C ALA A 313 -16.41 -4.17 -15.98
N GLU A 314 -16.83 -3.56 -17.09
CA GLU A 314 -16.32 -3.87 -18.43
C GLU A 314 -14.85 -3.50 -18.61
N LYS A 315 -14.43 -2.34 -18.07
CA LYS A 315 -13.03 -1.91 -18.07
C LYS A 315 -12.15 -2.85 -17.24
N LEU A 316 -12.64 -3.29 -16.08
CA LEU A 316 -11.94 -4.24 -15.22
C LEU A 316 -11.80 -5.61 -15.90
N ALA A 317 -12.88 -6.12 -16.51
CA ALA A 317 -12.86 -7.38 -17.24
C ALA A 317 -11.94 -7.33 -18.48
N LYS A 318 -11.84 -6.17 -19.15
CA LYS A 318 -10.92 -5.98 -20.27
C LYS A 318 -9.45 -5.97 -19.81
N LEU A 319 -9.15 -5.28 -18.70
CA LEU A 319 -7.82 -5.27 -18.08
C LEU A 319 -7.36 -6.65 -17.63
N GLN A 320 -8.26 -7.44 -17.03
CA GLN A 320 -7.96 -8.82 -16.61
C GLN A 320 -7.62 -9.71 -17.83
N ARG A 321 -8.40 -9.62 -18.93
CA ARG A 321 -8.08 -10.36 -20.16
C ARG A 321 -6.75 -9.95 -20.79
N GLU A 322 -6.43 -8.65 -20.79
CA GLU A 322 -5.15 -8.15 -21.29
C GLU A 322 -3.97 -8.63 -20.44
N GLN A 323 -4.13 -8.69 -19.11
CA GLN A 323 -3.14 -9.29 -18.20
C GLN A 323 -2.94 -10.78 -18.47
N GLU A 324 -4.03 -11.56 -18.57
CA GLU A 324 -3.97 -13.00 -18.85
C GLU A 324 -3.29 -13.29 -20.20
N GLN A 325 -3.59 -12.50 -21.23
CA GLN A 325 -2.94 -12.61 -22.53
C GLN A 325 -1.45 -12.29 -22.46
N SER A 326 -1.08 -11.21 -21.77
CA SER A 326 0.33 -10.83 -21.58
C SER A 326 1.11 -11.88 -20.79
N GLU A 327 0.50 -12.52 -19.79
CA GLU A 327 1.12 -13.58 -19.00
C GLU A 327 1.34 -14.84 -19.84
N GLN A 328 0.36 -15.23 -20.67
CA GLN A 328 0.51 -16.35 -21.59
C GLN A 328 1.58 -16.09 -22.66
N GLU A 329 1.67 -14.88 -23.20
CA GLU A 329 2.74 -14.51 -24.15
C GLU A 329 4.12 -14.53 -23.49
N PHE A 330 4.23 -14.06 -22.26
CA PHE A 330 5.46 -14.11 -21.48
C PHE A 330 5.92 -15.55 -21.21
N LEU A 331 4.99 -16.44 -20.81
CA LEU A 331 5.28 -17.85 -20.59
C LEU A 331 5.75 -18.55 -21.88
N LYS A 332 5.11 -18.27 -23.03
CA LYS A 332 5.53 -18.78 -24.34
C LYS A 332 6.92 -18.27 -24.73
N ALA A 333 7.22 -16.99 -24.49
CA ALA A 333 8.53 -16.42 -24.76
C ALA A 333 9.63 -17.07 -23.91
N LYS A 334 9.34 -17.31 -22.62
CA LYS A 334 10.26 -17.98 -21.69
C LYS A 334 10.54 -19.42 -22.09
N GLU A 335 9.52 -20.15 -22.57
CA GLU A 335 9.68 -21.52 -23.07
C GLU A 335 10.53 -21.56 -24.35
N GLN A 336 10.30 -20.64 -25.29
CA GLN A 336 11.11 -20.52 -26.51
C GLN A 336 12.57 -20.17 -26.21
N GLU A 337 12.82 -19.32 -25.21
CA GLU A 337 14.17 -18.98 -24.78
C GLU A 337 14.90 -20.20 -24.20
N ASN A 338 14.22 -20.99 -23.35
CA ASN A 338 14.78 -22.23 -22.80
C ASN A 338 15.12 -23.24 -23.91
N LYS A 339 14.22 -23.43 -24.89
CA LYS A 339 14.48 -24.28 -26.06
C LYS A 339 15.69 -23.81 -26.89
N ARG A 340 15.87 -22.49 -27.06
CA ARG A 340 17.05 -21.92 -27.73
C ARG A 340 18.34 -22.17 -26.94
N LYS A 341 18.30 -22.03 -25.62
CA LYS A 341 19.46 -22.32 -24.75
C LYS A 341 19.87 -23.79 -24.83
N GLU A 342 18.91 -24.71 -24.80
CA GLU A 342 19.18 -26.14 -24.96
C GLU A 342 19.72 -26.48 -26.35
N ALA A 343 19.15 -25.91 -27.41
CA ALA A 343 19.65 -26.11 -28.77
C ALA A 343 21.09 -25.58 -28.96
N LEU A 344 21.41 -24.43 -28.34
CA LEU A 344 22.76 -23.87 -28.35
C LEU A 344 23.74 -24.75 -27.58
N LYS A 345 23.32 -25.28 -26.42
CA LYS A 345 24.13 -26.22 -25.62
C LYS A 345 24.45 -27.49 -26.40
N LYS A 346 23.46 -28.10 -27.06
CA LYS A 346 23.65 -29.28 -27.91
C LYS A 346 24.60 -29.00 -29.09
N LYS A 347 24.50 -27.82 -29.73
CA LYS A 347 25.44 -27.41 -30.78
C LYS A 347 26.88 -27.27 -30.28
N LEU A 348 27.06 -26.63 -29.12
CA LEU A 348 28.38 -26.49 -28.49
C LEU A 348 28.99 -27.85 -28.09
N GLU A 349 28.18 -28.78 -27.58
CA GLU A 349 28.63 -30.15 -27.27
C GLU A 349 29.00 -30.94 -28.53
N HIS A 350 28.22 -30.80 -29.61
CA HIS A 350 28.52 -31.42 -30.90
C HIS A 350 29.79 -30.84 -31.56
N GLU A 351 30.00 -29.53 -31.49
CA GLU A 351 31.24 -28.88 -31.98
C GLU A 351 32.47 -29.31 -31.17
N ARG A 352 32.35 -29.43 -29.85
CA ARG A 352 33.43 -29.97 -28.98
C ARG A 352 33.73 -31.44 -29.28
N GLY A 353 32.71 -32.25 -29.55
CA GLY A 353 32.89 -33.64 -29.97
C GLY A 353 33.58 -33.77 -31.33
N ASN A 354 33.25 -32.90 -32.29
CA ASN A 354 33.91 -32.88 -33.60
C ASN A 354 35.36 -32.37 -33.52
N ALA A 355 35.65 -31.39 -32.67
CA ALA A 355 37.02 -30.89 -32.48
C ALA A 355 37.96 -31.97 -31.91
N GLY A 356 37.49 -32.75 -30.93
CA GLY A 356 38.28 -33.87 -30.37
C GLY A 356 38.52 -35.01 -31.35
N ASN A 357 37.67 -35.17 -32.38
CA ASN A 357 37.82 -36.20 -33.41
C ASN A 357 38.78 -35.80 -34.55
N ILE A 358 39.06 -34.49 -34.70
CA ILE A 358 40.04 -33.97 -35.66
C ILE A 358 41.45 -34.00 -35.02
N GLU A 359 41.57 -33.69 -33.73
CA GLU A 359 42.85 -33.80 -32.99
C GLU A 359 43.36 -35.24 -32.87
N SER A 360 42.47 -36.24 -32.87
CA SER A 360 42.86 -37.66 -32.82
C SER A 360 43.28 -38.25 -34.17
N GLN A 361 43.04 -37.56 -35.29
CA GLN A 361 43.47 -37.99 -36.64
C GLN A 361 44.79 -37.35 -37.10
N THR A 362 45.30 -36.33 -36.41
CA THR A 362 46.65 -35.80 -36.65
C THR A 362 47.72 -36.68 -36.01
N LYS A 363 48.22 -37.65 -36.77
CA LYS A 363 49.38 -38.47 -36.40
C LYS A 363 50.63 -37.59 -36.42
N ILE A 364 51.17 -37.26 -35.24
CA ILE A 364 52.43 -36.55 -35.12
C ILE A 364 53.56 -37.54 -35.47
N GLU A 365 54.26 -37.33 -36.58
CA GLU A 365 55.50 -38.05 -36.87
C GLU A 365 56.58 -37.58 -35.89
N VAL A 366 57.06 -38.50 -35.05
CA VAL A 366 58.18 -38.27 -34.14
C VAL A 366 59.45 -38.27 -34.98
N GLY A 367 60.13 -37.12 -35.05
CA GLY A 367 61.39 -36.97 -35.79
C GLY A 367 62.52 -37.79 -35.17
N GLU A 368 63.40 -38.33 -36.02
CA GLU A 368 64.55 -39.16 -35.65
C GLU A 368 65.56 -38.42 -34.76
N ASP A 369 66.19 -39.18 -33.86
CA ASP A 369 67.19 -38.69 -32.89
C ASP A 369 68.44 -38.13 -33.57
N ILE A 370 68.89 -36.96 -33.09
CA ILE A 370 70.09 -36.28 -33.55
C ILE A 370 71.32 -37.00 -32.95
N PRO A 371 72.30 -37.45 -33.76
CA PRO A 371 73.47 -38.15 -33.23
C PRO A 371 74.44 -37.16 -32.59
N THR A 372 74.79 -37.42 -31.34
CA THR A 372 75.77 -36.66 -30.55
C THR A 372 77.20 -36.95 -31.00
N ARG A 373 77.97 -35.89 -31.29
CA ARG A 373 79.43 -35.90 -31.33
C ARG A 373 80.00 -34.86 -30.37
#